data_AF-A0A2W5ZV54-F1
#
_entry.id   AF-A0A2W5ZV54-F1
#
_cell.length_a   1.000
_cell.length_b   1.000
_cell.length_c   1.000
_cell.angle_alpha   90.00
_cell.angle_beta   90.00
_cell.angle_gamma   90.00
#
_symmetry.space_group_name_H-M   'P 1'
#
loop_
_entity.id
_entity.type
_entity.pdbx_description
1 polymer ?
#
loop_
_entity_poly.entity_id
_entity_poly.type
_entity_poly.pdbx_seq_one_letter_code
_entity_poly.pdbx_strand_id
1 'polypeptide(L)'
;MPPRGFGQTMRPDAWWVQPLLVFLGLGAFIVYSTWAAFQGTHYYFGPYLSPFYSPEIFGASPHSLFGPKPVWWPGWLLFSPALLILWAPGGLRLTCYYYRGAYYKAFWADPPSCTVGEPRKKYLGERS
;
A
#
# COMPACT_ATOMS: atom_id res chain seq x y z
N MET A 1 -22.73 10.46 -29.39
CA MET A 1 -21.65 11.40 -29.00
C MET A 1 -20.32 10.67 -29.16
N PRO A 2 -19.29 11.29 -29.78
CA PRO A 2 -17.97 10.66 -29.88
C PRO A 2 -17.40 10.39 -28.47
N PRO A 3 -16.62 9.33 -28.27
CA PRO A 3 -15.96 9.06 -27.00
C PRO A 3 -15.03 10.24 -26.67
N ARG A 4 -15.18 10.82 -25.48
CA ARG A 4 -14.33 11.93 -25.00
C ARG A 4 -12.91 11.42 -24.81
N GLY A 5 -11.91 12.21 -25.20
CA GLY A 5 -10.50 11.87 -25.01
C GLY A 5 -10.09 11.91 -23.54
N PHE A 6 -8.95 11.28 -23.21
CA PHE A 6 -8.39 11.29 -21.85
C PHE A 6 -8.25 12.73 -21.32
N GLY A 7 -8.77 12.99 -20.12
CA GLY A 7 -8.70 14.30 -19.47
C GLY A 7 -9.70 15.35 -19.98
N GLN A 8 -10.51 15.05 -21.00
CA GLN A 8 -11.63 15.92 -21.35
C GLN A 8 -12.72 15.85 -20.27
N THR A 9 -13.05 17.00 -19.70
CA THR A 9 -14.09 17.17 -18.69
C THR A 9 -14.89 18.43 -18.96
N MET A 10 -16.16 18.45 -18.54
CA MET A 10 -16.98 19.68 -18.51
C MET A 10 -17.00 20.32 -17.12
N ARG A 11 -16.24 19.75 -16.18
CA ARG A 11 -16.23 20.14 -14.77
C ARG A 11 -15.09 21.14 -14.51
N PRO A 12 -15.35 22.28 -13.84
CA PRO A 12 -14.34 23.31 -13.55
C PRO A 12 -13.51 23.02 -12.29
N ASP A 13 -13.78 21.92 -11.60
CA ASP A 13 -13.13 21.53 -10.35
C ASP A 13 -11.81 20.77 -10.59
N ALA A 14 -10.96 20.74 -9.56
CA ALA A 14 -9.69 20.04 -9.59
C ALA A 14 -9.87 18.52 -9.34
N TRP A 15 -10.60 17.86 -10.23
CA TRP A 15 -10.94 16.42 -10.18
C TRP A 15 -9.72 15.49 -10.02
N TRP A 16 -8.54 15.94 -10.44
CA TRP A 16 -7.28 15.20 -10.37
C TRP A 16 -6.61 15.25 -8.99
N VAL A 17 -7.00 16.16 -8.09
CA VAL A 17 -6.34 16.35 -6.79
C VAL A 17 -6.51 15.14 -5.89
N GLN A 18 -7.74 14.60 -5.79
CA GLN A 18 -8.02 13.43 -4.97
C GLN A 18 -7.21 12.19 -5.38
N PRO A 19 -7.22 11.74 -6.66
CA PRO A 19 -6.40 10.60 -7.06
C PRO A 19 -4.89 10.86 -6.92
N LEU A 20 -4.45 12.11 -7.13
CA LEU A 20 -3.03 12.48 -6.97
C LEU A 20 -2.58 12.42 -5.50
N LEU A 21 -3.39 12.90 -4.56
CA LEU A 21 -3.09 12.78 -3.12
C LEU A 21 -3.02 11.32 -2.68
N VAL A 22 -3.93 10.47 -3.17
CA VAL A 22 -3.90 9.03 -2.90
C VAL A 22 -2.63 8.40 -3.48
N PHE A 23 -2.27 8.73 -4.72
CA PHE A 23 -1.05 8.24 -5.35
C PHE A 23 0.20 8.63 -4.55
N LEU A 24 0.31 9.90 -4.14
CA LEU A 24 1.44 10.39 -3.35
C LEU A 24 1.48 9.77 -1.95
N GLY A 25 0.36 9.77 -1.23
CA GLY A 25 0.29 9.24 0.12
C GLY A 25 0.58 7.75 0.15
N LEU A 26 0.03 6.99 -0.80
CA LEU A 26 0.28 5.58 -0.90
C LEU A 26 1.70 5.26 -1.41
N GLY A 27 2.18 5.97 -2.42
CA GLY A 27 3.55 5.82 -2.91
C GLY A 27 4.57 6.08 -1.81
N ALA A 28 4.39 7.18 -1.06
CA ALA A 28 5.23 7.49 0.11
C ALA A 28 5.15 6.40 1.18
N PHE A 29 3.95 5.87 1.47
CA PHE A 29 3.78 4.77 2.42
C PHE A 29 4.48 3.48 1.97
N ILE A 30 4.40 3.12 0.69
CA ILE A 30 5.09 1.93 0.15
C ILE A 30 6.60 2.09 0.27
N VAL A 31 7.14 3.24 -0.14
CA VAL A 31 8.58 3.52 -0.04
C VAL A 31 9.04 3.50 1.41
N TYR A 32 8.31 4.18 2.31
CA TYR A 32 8.65 4.24 3.73
C TYR A 32 8.54 2.87 4.40
N SER A 33 7.48 2.12 4.14
CA SER A 33 7.28 0.80 4.73
C SER A 33 8.30 -0.23 4.22
N THR A 34 8.73 -0.11 2.96
CA THR A 34 9.81 -0.92 2.39
C THR A 34 11.14 -0.57 3.04
N TRP A 35 11.45 0.72 3.20
CA TRP A 35 12.64 1.18 3.90
C TRP A 35 12.67 0.71 5.37
N ALA A 36 11.57 0.90 6.10
CA ALA A 36 11.42 0.43 7.48
C ALA A 36 11.57 -1.10 7.55
N ALA A 37 10.96 -1.83 6.62
CA ALA A 37 11.10 -3.28 6.55
C ALA A 37 12.56 -3.72 6.36
N PHE A 38 13.37 -3.01 5.58
CA PHE A 38 14.78 -3.34 5.40
C PHE A 38 15.68 -2.85 6.55
N GLN A 39 15.34 -1.74 7.22
CA GLN A 39 16.15 -1.21 8.31
C GLN A 39 16.27 -2.20 9.47
N GLY A 40 15.18 -2.86 9.86
CA GLY A 40 15.18 -4.00 10.80
C GLY A 40 15.86 -3.77 12.17
N THR A 41 16.19 -2.52 12.52
CA THR A 41 17.06 -2.15 13.66
C THR A 41 16.39 -1.08 14.51
N HIS A 42 16.70 -1.05 15.82
CA HIS A 42 16.12 -0.10 16.79
C HIS A 42 14.58 -0.02 16.82
N TYR A 43 13.89 -1.13 16.56
CA TYR A 43 12.42 -1.18 16.48
C TYR A 43 11.71 -1.31 17.84
N TYR A 44 12.47 -1.51 18.93
CA TYR A 44 11.97 -1.63 20.30
C TYR A 44 12.79 -0.77 21.26
N PHE A 45 12.13 -0.22 22.27
CA PHE A 45 12.76 0.49 23.39
C PHE A 45 11.98 0.23 24.68
N GLY A 46 12.61 -0.48 25.63
CA GLY A 46 11.92 -0.91 26.85
C GLY A 46 10.66 -1.74 26.52
N PRO A 47 9.47 -1.37 27.03
CA PRO A 47 8.20 -2.04 26.73
C PRO A 47 7.55 -1.57 25.41
N TYR A 48 8.16 -0.63 24.69
CA TYR A 48 7.59 -0.05 23.48
C TYR A 48 8.10 -0.75 22.23
N LEU A 49 7.16 -1.14 21.37
CA LEU A 49 7.42 -1.72 20.06
C LEU A 49 6.84 -0.82 18.97
N SER A 50 7.59 -0.60 17.90
CA SER A 50 7.09 0.17 16.77
C SER A 50 5.91 -0.55 16.09
N PRO A 51 4.86 0.18 15.66
CA PRO A 51 3.65 -0.43 15.08
C PRO A 51 3.91 -1.31 13.85
N PHE A 52 4.95 -1.02 13.07
CA PHE A 52 5.32 -1.77 11.87
C PHE A 52 5.89 -3.17 12.17
N TYR A 53 6.35 -3.40 13.40
CA TYR A 53 6.97 -4.65 13.84
C TYR A 53 6.06 -5.45 14.78
N SER A 54 4.83 -4.97 15.02
CA SER A 54 3.87 -5.60 15.93
C SER A 54 2.84 -6.47 15.18
N PRO A 55 2.54 -7.68 15.67
CA PRO A 55 3.28 -8.43 16.70
C PRO A 55 4.61 -8.99 16.18
N GLU A 56 5.63 -9.00 17.04
CA GLU A 56 6.92 -9.59 16.70
C GLU A 56 6.80 -11.12 16.73
N ILE A 57 6.64 -11.75 15.57
CA ILE A 57 6.52 -13.21 15.47
C ILE A 57 7.83 -13.87 15.90
N PHE A 58 8.95 -13.41 15.34
CA PHE A 58 10.29 -13.88 15.64
C PHE A 58 11.26 -12.69 15.72
N GLY A 59 12.08 -12.63 16.76
CA GLY A 59 13.09 -11.59 16.89
C GLY A 59 13.76 -11.56 18.26
N ALA A 60 14.63 -10.59 18.48
CA ALA A 60 15.52 -10.56 19.64
C ALA A 60 14.91 -9.81 20.84
N SER A 61 13.74 -9.20 20.67
CA SER A 61 13.11 -8.44 21.74
C SER A 61 12.32 -9.34 22.70
N PRO A 62 12.11 -8.92 23.95
CA PRO A 62 11.28 -9.65 24.91
C PRO A 62 9.80 -9.76 24.51
N HIS A 63 9.37 -9.05 23.45
CA HIS A 63 8.00 -9.09 22.92
C HIS A 63 7.81 -10.14 21.80
N SER A 64 8.82 -10.97 21.51
CA SER A 64 8.73 -12.02 20.50
C SER A 64 7.75 -13.12 20.92
N LEU A 65 6.78 -13.46 20.06
CA LEU A 65 5.78 -14.51 20.32
C LEU A 65 6.35 -15.93 20.21
N PHE A 66 7.25 -16.18 19.26
CA PHE A 66 7.85 -17.50 19.02
C PHE A 66 9.35 -17.57 19.38
N GLY A 67 9.89 -16.52 20.00
CA GLY A 67 11.28 -16.46 20.43
C GLY A 67 12.26 -15.91 19.36
N PRO A 68 13.57 -16.16 19.54
CA PRO A 68 14.62 -15.63 18.67
C PRO A 68 14.55 -16.20 17.26
N LYS A 69 15.27 -15.55 16.33
CA LYS A 69 15.39 -15.96 14.93
C LYS A 69 15.70 -17.47 14.83
N PRO A 70 14.88 -18.26 14.12
CA PRO A 70 15.12 -19.69 13.99
C PRO A 70 16.41 -19.96 13.20
N VAL A 71 17.18 -20.95 13.66
CA VAL A 71 18.49 -21.30 13.08
C VAL A 71 18.37 -21.81 11.64
N TRP A 72 17.22 -22.37 11.25
CA TRP A 72 16.94 -22.81 9.88
C TRP A 72 16.74 -21.67 8.88
N TRP A 73 16.74 -20.39 9.31
CA TRP A 73 16.45 -19.29 8.42
C TRP A 73 17.60 -19.09 7.41
N PRO A 74 17.31 -19.08 6.09
CA PRO A 74 18.33 -18.92 5.08
C PRO A 74 19.12 -17.63 5.29
N GLY A 75 20.44 -17.72 5.45
CA GLY A 75 21.31 -16.56 5.67
C GLY A 75 21.38 -15.59 4.49
N TRP A 76 20.90 -15.99 3.30
CA TRP A 76 20.80 -15.14 2.12
C TRP A 76 19.56 -14.24 2.12
N LEU A 77 18.58 -14.49 3.00
CA LEU A 77 17.36 -13.70 3.10
C LEU A 77 17.46 -12.75 4.29
N LEU A 78 17.35 -11.44 4.04
CA LEU A 78 17.27 -10.45 5.12
C LEU A 78 16.11 -10.80 6.05
N PHE A 79 16.45 -11.08 7.30
CA PHE A 79 15.47 -11.38 8.33
C PHE A 79 14.98 -10.08 8.94
N SER A 80 13.76 -9.69 8.60
CA SER A 80 13.07 -8.56 9.22
C SER A 80 11.69 -9.00 9.72
N PRO A 81 11.40 -8.85 11.03
CA PRO A 81 10.09 -9.21 11.59
C PRO A 81 8.94 -8.46 10.89
N ALA A 82 9.21 -7.22 10.45
CA ALA A 82 8.24 -6.39 9.76
C ALA A 82 7.80 -7.00 8.41
N LEU A 83 8.69 -7.66 7.66
CA LEU A 83 8.32 -8.27 6.37
C LEU A 83 7.31 -9.41 6.52
N LEU A 84 7.37 -10.15 7.64
CA LEU A 84 6.49 -11.28 7.91
C LEU A 84 5.06 -10.84 8.19
N ILE A 85 4.88 -9.69 8.85
CA ILE A 85 3.55 -9.22 9.24
C ILE A 85 2.99 -8.21 8.23
N LEU A 86 3.81 -7.33 7.66
CA LEU A 86 3.37 -6.17 6.88
C LEU A 86 2.56 -6.52 5.63
N TRP A 87 2.83 -7.67 5.01
CA TRP A 87 2.10 -8.12 3.83
C TRP A 87 0.61 -8.38 4.13
N ALA A 88 0.24 -8.78 5.36
CA ALA A 88 -1.14 -9.08 5.71
C ALA A 88 -2.03 -7.82 5.83
N PRO A 89 -1.73 -6.81 6.68
CA PRO A 89 -2.50 -5.57 6.73
C PRO A 89 -2.30 -4.73 5.46
N GLY A 90 -1.14 -4.79 4.82
CA GLY A 90 -0.91 -4.16 3.51
C GLY A 90 -1.77 -4.80 2.42
N GLY A 91 -1.80 -6.14 2.37
CA GLY A 91 -2.59 -6.94 1.44
C GLY A 91 -4.09 -6.76 1.63
N LEU A 92 -4.59 -6.70 2.88
CA LEU A 92 -5.99 -6.40 3.17
C LEU A 92 -6.37 -4.99 2.66
N ARG A 93 -5.51 -4.00 2.90
CA ARG A 93 -5.73 -2.63 2.39
C ARG A 93 -5.69 -2.57 0.87
N LEU A 94 -4.91 -3.42 0.21
CA LEU A 94 -4.86 -3.50 -1.25
C LEU A 94 -6.09 -4.20 -1.85
N THR A 95 -6.56 -5.28 -1.20
CA THR A 95 -7.64 -6.14 -1.71
C THR A 95 -9.04 -5.68 -1.33
N CYS A 96 -9.19 -4.85 -0.29
CA CYS A 96 -10.47 -4.32 0.15
C CYS A 96 -11.16 -3.53 -0.98
N TYR A 97 -12.42 -3.85 -1.27
CA TYR A 97 -13.23 -3.25 -2.34
C TYR A 97 -13.18 -1.72 -2.37
N TYR A 98 -13.27 -1.08 -1.19
CA TYR A 98 -13.23 0.38 -1.06
C TYR A 98 -11.87 0.98 -1.45
N TYR A 99 -10.77 0.31 -1.11
CA TYR A 99 -9.42 0.77 -1.43
C TYR A 99 -9.03 0.44 -2.87
N ARG A 100 -9.40 -0.75 -3.35
CA ARG A 100 -9.20 -1.19 -4.74
C ARG A 100 -9.67 -0.12 -5.73
N GLY A 101 -10.85 0.45 -5.53
CA GLY A 101 -11.36 1.54 -6.36
C GLY A 101 -10.51 2.81 -6.32
N ALA A 102 -9.90 3.15 -5.18
CA ALA A 102 -9.00 4.29 -5.06
C ALA A 102 -7.66 4.04 -5.79
N TYR A 103 -7.15 2.81 -5.76
CA TYR A 103 -5.95 2.41 -6.50
C TYR A 103 -6.12 2.54 -8.01
N TYR A 104 -7.21 2.00 -8.56
CA TYR A 104 -7.44 2.10 -10.01
C TYR A 104 -7.61 3.53 -10.48
N LYS A 105 -8.21 4.40 -9.66
CA LYS A 105 -8.31 5.83 -9.95
C LYS A 105 -6.94 6.53 -9.88
N ALA A 106 -6.13 6.21 -8.87
CA ALA A 106 -4.85 6.86 -8.63
C ALA A 106 -3.74 6.42 -9.61
N PHE A 107 -3.67 5.13 -9.95
CA PHE A 107 -2.59 4.55 -10.76
C PHE A 107 -2.99 4.30 -12.23
N TRP A 108 -4.26 3.96 -12.49
CA TRP A 108 -4.74 3.60 -13.84
C TRP A 108 -5.77 4.57 -14.42
N ALA A 109 -6.16 5.61 -13.68
CA ALA A 109 -7.15 6.60 -14.06
C ALA A 109 -8.43 5.95 -14.65
N ASP A 110 -9.01 4.97 -13.93
CA ASP A 110 -10.09 4.14 -14.46
C ASP A 110 -11.34 4.07 -13.55
N PRO A 111 -12.42 4.78 -13.92
CA PRO A 111 -12.40 6.17 -14.39
C PRO A 111 -12.11 7.12 -13.20
N PRO A 112 -11.35 8.22 -13.39
CA PRO A 112 -10.98 9.11 -12.29
C PRO A 112 -12.21 9.83 -11.71
N SER A 113 -13.25 10.08 -12.53
CA SER A 113 -14.55 10.62 -12.13
C SER A 113 -15.61 10.36 -13.20
N CYS A 114 -16.90 10.34 -12.84
CA CYS A 114 -18.04 10.00 -13.71
C CYS A 114 -18.21 10.93 -14.94
N THR A 115 -17.52 12.07 -14.98
CA THR A 115 -17.62 13.07 -16.07
C THR A 115 -16.30 13.32 -16.81
N VAL A 116 -15.24 12.59 -16.45
CA VAL A 116 -13.90 12.72 -17.02
C VAL A 116 -13.66 11.55 -17.99
N GLY A 117 -13.19 11.84 -19.19
CA GLY A 117 -12.84 10.81 -20.18
C GLY A 117 -11.72 9.88 -19.66
N GLU A 118 -11.99 8.57 -19.69
CA GLU A 118 -11.03 7.52 -19.31
C GLU A 118 -10.09 7.18 -20.48
N PRO A 119 -8.87 6.67 -20.21
CA PRO A 119 -7.96 6.22 -21.26
C PRO A 119 -8.40 4.87 -21.87
N ARG A 120 -9.37 4.17 -21.28
CA ARG A 120 -9.90 2.89 -21.75
C ARG A 120 -10.93 3.08 -22.88
N LYS A 121 -10.96 2.10 -23.79
CA LYS A 121 -11.93 2.03 -24.90
C LYS A 121 -13.19 1.24 -24.56
N LYS A 122 -13.22 0.56 -23.41
CA LYS A 122 -14.31 -0.34 -23.00
C LYS A 122 -14.64 -0.13 -21.52
N TYR A 123 -15.90 0.23 -21.26
CA TYR A 123 -16.45 0.37 -19.92
C TYR A 123 -16.54 -0.99 -19.23
N LEU A 124 -15.96 -1.11 -18.03
CA LEU A 124 -15.95 -2.32 -17.20
C LEU A 124 -16.79 -2.20 -15.92
N GLY A 125 -17.40 -1.04 -15.67
CA GLY A 125 -18.14 -0.75 -14.44
C GLY A 125 -17.25 -0.83 -13.20
N GLU A 126 -17.78 -1.38 -12.11
CA GLU A 126 -17.05 -1.64 -10.86
C GLU A 126 -16.11 -2.85 -10.91
N ARG A 127 -15.97 -3.46 -12.09
CA ARG A 127 -15.12 -4.65 -12.32
C ARG A 127 -13.68 -4.29 -12.72
N SER A 128 -13.23 -3.08 -12.36
CA SER A 128 -11.85 -2.61 -12.56
C SER A 128 -10.87 -3.30 -11.63
#